data_AF-A0A7K5Y8W9-F1
#
_entry.id   AF-A0A7K5Y8W9-F1
#
_cell.length_a   1.000
_cell.length_b   1.000
_cell.length_c   1.000
_cell.angle_alpha   90.00
_cell.angle_beta   90.00
_cell.angle_gamma   90.00
#
_symmetry.space_group_name_H-M   'P 1'
#
loop_
_entity.id
_entity.type
_entity.pdbx_description
1 polymer ?
#
loop_
_entity_poly.entity_id
_entity_poly.type
_entity_poly.pdbx_seq_one_letter_code
_entity_poly.pdbx_strand_id
1 'polypeptide(L)'
;QLVVFGLSNQMVVAFKEENTVAFKHLFLKGYMDRMDDTYAVYTQTDVYDQIFFAINQYLQLPNISVGNHAYEKRGGEETALAICQQFYKRGTICPGNDTFDIDPEIVT
;
A
#
# COMPACT_ATOMS: atom_id res chain seq x y z
N GLN A 1 33.79 15.09 -11.39
CA GLN A 1 33.36 13.96 -10.54
C GLN A 1 31.93 14.14 -10.03
N LEU A 2 31.60 15.25 -9.36
CA LEU A 2 30.26 15.48 -8.76
C LEU A 2 29.10 15.50 -9.78
N VAL A 3 29.29 16.12 -10.96
CA VAL A 3 28.22 16.25 -11.97
C VAL A 3 27.75 14.88 -12.51
N VAL A 4 28.69 14.00 -12.85
CA VAL A 4 28.38 12.65 -13.36
C VAL A 4 27.70 11.80 -12.29
N PHE A 5 28.16 11.91 -11.03
CA PHE A 5 27.51 11.27 -9.90
C PHE A 5 26.08 11.79 -9.68
N GLY A 6 25.89 13.12 -9.75
CA GLY A 6 24.59 13.75 -9.63
C GLY A 6 23.59 13.28 -10.69
N LEU A 7 24.02 13.19 -11.95
CA LEU A 7 23.18 12.68 -13.04
C LEU A 7 22.72 11.24 -12.82
N SER A 8 23.64 10.36 -12.38
CA SER A 8 23.29 8.97 -12.08
C SER A 8 22.28 8.87 -10.93
N ASN A 9 22.50 9.63 -9.85
CA ASN A 9 21.58 9.61 -8.72
C ASN A 9 20.21 10.19 -9.08
N GLN A 10 20.19 11.28 -9.86
CA GLN A 10 18.94 11.89 -10.31
C GLN A 10 18.12 10.91 -11.16
N MET A 11 18.76 10.12 -12.03
CA MET A 11 18.05 9.08 -12.80
C MET A 11 17.42 8.01 -11.91
N VAL A 12 18.14 7.55 -10.87
CA VAL A 12 17.61 6.56 -9.93
C VAL A 12 16.45 7.12 -9.11
N VAL A 13 16.56 8.38 -8.67
CA VAL A 13 15.50 9.08 -7.94
C VAL A 13 14.27 9.25 -8.82
N ALA A 14 14.43 9.75 -10.04
CA ALA A 14 13.33 9.92 -10.99
C ALA A 14 12.62 8.60 -11.28
N PHE A 15 13.39 7.54 -11.56
CA PHE A 15 12.83 6.20 -11.77
C PHE A 15 12.02 5.74 -10.54
N LYS A 16 12.55 5.90 -9.32
CA LYS A 16 11.83 5.53 -8.10
C LYS A 16 10.55 6.34 -7.93
N GLU A 17 10.60 7.65 -8.13
CA GLU A 17 9.46 8.55 -7.93
C GLU A 17 8.34 8.27 -8.94
N GLU A 18 8.67 8.14 -10.22
CA GLU A 18 7.71 7.84 -11.29
C GLU A 18 7.04 6.48 -11.07
N ASN A 19 7.81 5.44 -10.72
CA ASN A 19 7.23 4.13 -10.41
C ASN A 19 6.35 4.18 -9.15
N THR A 20 6.73 4.96 -8.15
CA THR A 20 5.91 5.13 -6.93
C THR A 20 4.57 5.79 -7.27
N VAL A 21 4.57 6.82 -8.12
CA VAL A 21 3.34 7.47 -8.59
C VAL A 21 2.49 6.49 -9.39
N ALA A 22 3.08 5.72 -10.32
CA ALA A 22 2.36 4.70 -11.08
C ALA A 22 1.71 3.66 -10.17
N PHE A 23 2.39 3.20 -9.12
CA PHE A 23 1.82 2.26 -8.16
C PHE A 23 0.66 2.85 -7.36
N LYS A 24 0.68 4.13 -7.01
CA LYS A 24 -0.48 4.79 -6.38
C LYS A 24 -1.71 4.74 -7.28
N HIS A 25 -1.54 5.09 -8.56
CA HIS A 25 -2.63 5.01 -9.54
C HIS A 25 -3.12 3.59 -9.81
N LEU A 26 -2.24 2.59 -9.75
CA LEU A 26 -2.61 1.19 -9.95
C LEU A 26 -3.35 0.59 -8.74
N PHE A 27 -2.89 0.85 -7.52
CA PHE A 27 -3.34 0.12 -6.33
C PHE A 27 -4.29 0.91 -5.42
N LEU A 28 -4.40 2.24 -5.56
CA LEU A 28 -5.32 3.06 -4.77
C LEU A 28 -6.55 3.44 -5.60
N LYS A 29 -7.72 2.92 -5.25
CA LYS A 29 -8.99 3.22 -5.94
C LYS A 29 -9.30 4.71 -5.84
N GLY A 30 -9.49 5.36 -6.99
CA GLY A 30 -9.87 6.78 -7.05
C GLY A 30 -8.78 7.76 -6.60
N TYR A 31 -7.52 7.33 -6.54
CA TYR A 31 -6.40 8.25 -6.30
C TYR A 31 -6.29 9.28 -7.43
N MET A 32 -6.04 10.54 -7.06
CA MET A 32 -5.76 11.62 -7.99
C MET A 32 -4.48 12.35 -7.56
N ASP A 33 -3.73 12.85 -8.53
CA ASP A 33 -2.48 13.56 -8.27
C ASP A 33 -2.72 14.72 -7.31
N ARG A 34 -1.82 14.86 -6.32
CA ARG A 34 -1.85 15.86 -5.22
C ARG A 34 -2.77 15.54 -4.03
N MET A 35 -3.29 14.32 -3.91
CA MET A 35 -4.01 13.86 -2.71
C MET A 35 -3.14 13.08 -1.71
N ASP A 36 -1.81 13.08 -1.88
CA ASP A 36 -0.90 12.19 -1.13
C ASP A 36 -1.07 12.24 0.40
N ASP A 37 -1.28 13.43 0.97
CA ASP A 37 -1.42 13.62 2.41
C ASP A 37 -2.88 13.65 2.89
N THR A 38 -3.85 13.64 1.97
CA THR A 38 -5.27 13.84 2.27
C THR A 38 -6.17 12.68 1.86
N TYR A 39 -5.62 11.70 1.14
CA TYR A 39 -6.33 10.50 0.74
C TYR A 39 -6.69 9.65 1.97
N ALA A 40 -7.98 9.58 2.28
CA ALA A 40 -8.50 8.82 3.41
C ALA A 40 -9.89 8.26 3.08
N VAL A 41 -10.24 7.19 3.78
CA VAL A 41 -11.50 6.47 3.61
C VAL A 41 -12.29 6.54 4.92
N TYR A 42 -13.59 6.81 4.82
CA TYR A 42 -14.40 7.18 5.99
C TYR A 42 -15.54 6.20 6.32
N THR A 43 -15.71 5.14 5.52
CA THR A 43 -16.71 4.10 5.77
C THR A 43 -16.08 2.71 5.79
N GLN A 44 -16.66 1.79 6.54
CA GLN A 44 -16.16 0.41 6.62
C GLN A 44 -16.22 -0.29 5.25
N THR A 45 -17.32 -0.09 4.52
CA THR A 45 -17.51 -0.65 3.18
C THR A 45 -16.42 -0.16 2.22
N ASP A 46 -16.13 1.15 2.22
CA ASP A 46 -15.10 1.71 1.36
C ASP A 46 -13.69 1.17 1.71
N VAL A 47 -13.41 0.88 3.00
CA VAL A 47 -12.15 0.26 3.42
C VAL A 47 -12.01 -1.14 2.82
N TYR A 48 -13.05 -1.97 2.91
CA TYR A 48 -13.02 -3.29 2.29
C TYR A 48 -12.89 -3.21 0.77
N ASP A 49 -13.66 -2.33 0.14
CA ASP A 49 -13.59 -2.07 -1.30
C ASP A 49 -12.17 -1.68 -1.75
N GLN A 50 -11.49 -0.84 -0.97
CA GLN A 50 -10.12 -0.42 -1.24
C GLN A 50 -9.13 -1.60 -1.16
N ILE A 51 -9.25 -2.43 -0.12
CA ILE A 51 -8.39 -3.60 0.09
C ILE A 51 -8.59 -4.59 -1.07
N PHE A 52 -9.84 -4.91 -1.42
CA PHE A 52 -10.13 -5.82 -2.53
C PHE A 52 -9.71 -5.24 -3.88
N PHE A 53 -9.85 -3.94 -4.09
CA PHE A 53 -9.34 -3.29 -5.30
C PHE A 53 -7.82 -3.49 -5.43
N ALA A 54 -7.04 -3.22 -4.38
CA ALA A 54 -5.59 -3.40 -4.40
C ALA A 54 -5.19 -4.87 -4.68
N ILE A 55 -5.88 -5.84 -4.05
CA ILE A 55 -5.63 -7.27 -4.28
C ILE A 55 -5.92 -7.65 -5.74
N ASN A 56 -7.06 -7.22 -6.28
CA ASN A 56 -7.45 -7.53 -7.66
C ASN A 56 -6.46 -6.93 -8.67
N GLN A 57 -6.04 -5.68 -8.44
CA GLN A 57 -5.03 -5.01 -9.26
C GLN A 57 -3.68 -5.71 -9.15
N TYR A 58 -3.32 -6.20 -7.96
CA TYR A 58 -2.11 -6.99 -7.78
C TYR A 58 -2.19 -8.26 -8.61
N LEU A 59 -3.27 -9.04 -8.54
CA LEU A 59 -3.42 -10.29 -9.31
C LEU A 59 -3.44 -10.07 -10.84
N GLN A 60 -3.84 -8.90 -11.30
CA GLN A 60 -3.93 -8.55 -12.72
C GLN A 60 -2.74 -7.71 -13.23
N LEU A 61 -1.75 -7.44 -12.38
CA LEU A 61 -0.65 -6.51 -12.66
C LEU A 61 0.03 -6.74 -14.04
N PRO A 62 0.34 -7.98 -14.48
CA PRO A 62 0.98 -8.23 -15.77
C PRO A 62 0.11 -7.84 -16.97
N ASN A 63 -1.21 -7.74 -16.79
CA ASN A 63 -2.16 -7.42 -17.85
C ASN A 63 -2.52 -5.93 -17.90
N ILE A 64 -2.53 -5.25 -16.75
CA ILE A 64 -2.98 -3.86 -16.64
C ILE A 64 -1.84 -2.86 -16.64
N SER A 65 -0.63 -3.27 -16.25
CA SER A 65 0.51 -2.36 -16.17
C SER A 65 1.14 -2.13 -17.54
N VAL A 66 1.53 -0.89 -17.80
CA VAL A 66 2.37 -0.52 -18.95
C VAL A 66 3.85 -0.81 -18.67
N GLY A 67 4.24 -0.86 -17.39
CA GLY A 67 5.62 -1.10 -16.96
C GLY A 67 6.02 -2.57 -17.00
N ASN A 68 7.33 -2.84 -16.97
CA ASN A 68 7.90 -4.19 -16.99
C ASN A 68 7.96 -4.82 -15.59
N HIS A 69 6.89 -4.70 -14.80
CA HIS A 69 6.83 -5.26 -13.45
C HIS A 69 6.63 -6.77 -13.48
N ALA A 70 7.31 -7.46 -12.58
CA ALA A 70 7.19 -8.90 -12.37
C ALA A 70 7.24 -9.21 -10.88
N TYR A 71 6.56 -10.29 -10.46
CA TYR A 71 6.65 -10.76 -9.08
C TYR A 71 7.99 -11.44 -8.81
N GLU A 72 8.43 -11.36 -7.56
CA GLU A 72 9.59 -12.12 -7.11
C GLU A 72 9.27 -13.62 -7.13
N LYS A 73 10.26 -14.43 -7.53
CA LYS A 73 10.16 -15.89 -7.49
C LYS A 73 11.15 -16.43 -6.48
N ARG A 74 10.64 -17.08 -5.44
CA ARG A 74 11.48 -17.72 -4.41
C ARG A 74 11.36 -19.24 -4.56
N GLY A 75 12.41 -19.87 -5.07
CA GLY A 75 12.45 -21.33 -5.22
C GLY A 75 11.52 -21.90 -6.30
N GLY A 76 11.11 -21.10 -7.28
CA GLY A 76 10.22 -21.51 -8.38
C GLY A 76 8.75 -21.17 -8.18
N GLU A 77 8.35 -20.79 -6.96
CA GLU A 77 7.03 -20.24 -6.67
C GLU A 77 7.07 -18.71 -6.64
N GLU A 78 6.02 -18.09 -7.17
CA GLU A 78 5.82 -16.64 -7.07
C GLU A 78 5.53 -16.26 -5.62
N THR A 79 6.19 -15.23 -5.12
CA THR A 79 5.93 -14.72 -3.77
C THR A 79 4.51 -14.17 -3.70
N ALA A 80 3.72 -14.67 -2.75
CA ALA A 80 2.35 -14.22 -2.55
C ALA A 80 2.28 -12.81 -1.94
N LEU A 81 1.21 -12.08 -2.27
CA LEU A 81 0.83 -10.86 -1.56
C LEU A 81 0.42 -11.22 -0.12
N ALA A 82 1.06 -10.60 0.87
CA ALA A 82 0.68 -10.74 2.28
C ALA A 82 -0.29 -9.64 2.68
N ILE A 83 -1.42 -10.02 3.28
CA ILE A 83 -2.37 -9.10 3.91
C ILE A 83 -2.21 -9.26 5.41
N CYS A 84 -1.75 -8.20 6.08
CA CYS A 84 -1.53 -8.20 7.52
C CYS A 84 -2.58 -7.34 8.21
N GLN A 85 -3.14 -7.83 9.32
CA GLN A 85 -4.07 -7.06 10.14
C GLN A 85 -3.45 -6.83 11.51
N GLN A 86 -3.15 -5.57 11.83
CA GLN A 86 -2.63 -5.21 13.14
C GLN A 86 -3.75 -4.67 14.03
N PHE A 87 -3.95 -5.29 15.18
CA PHE A 87 -4.98 -4.90 16.15
C PHE A 87 -4.53 -5.11 17.58
N TYR A 88 -5.15 -4.38 18.52
CA TYR A 88 -4.89 -4.55 19.95
C TYR A 88 -5.34 -5.93 20.41
N LYS A 89 -4.46 -6.64 21.12
CA LYS A 89 -4.73 -7.98 21.67
C LYS A 89 -6.01 -8.03 22.50
N ARG A 90 -6.27 -6.98 23.27
CA ARG A 90 -7.53 -6.74 23.97
C ARG A 90 -7.91 -5.28 23.77
N GLY A 91 -9.12 -5.03 23.29
CA GLY A 91 -9.64 -3.69 23.06
C GLY A 91 -11.15 -3.69 23.19
N THR A 92 -11.64 -3.54 24.41
CA THR A 92 -13.07 -3.34 24.68
C THR A 92 -13.29 -1.86 24.93
N ILE A 93 -14.04 -1.20 24.04
CA ILE A 93 -14.32 0.23 24.11
C ILE A 93 -15.83 0.41 24.13
N CYS A 94 -16.35 0.91 25.26
CA CYS A 94 -17.77 1.12 25.51
C CYS A 94 -18.03 2.61 25.78
N PRO A 95 -18.12 3.44 24.72
CA PRO A 95 -18.25 4.89 24.88
C PRO A 95 -19.55 5.31 25.58
N GLY A 96 -20.63 4.52 25.45
CA GLY A 96 -21.90 4.81 26.15
C GLY A 96 -21.82 4.72 27.67
N ASN A 97 -20.81 4.02 28.21
CA ASN A 97 -20.57 3.85 29.65
C ASN A 97 -19.25 4.49 30.09
N ASP A 98 -18.61 5.32 29.25
CA ASP A 98 -17.31 5.95 29.50
C ASP A 98 -16.20 4.97 29.96
N THR A 99 -16.24 3.72 29.48
CA THR A 99 -15.32 2.66 29.92
C THR A 99 -14.55 2.06 28.74
N PHE A 100 -13.28 1.74 28.99
CA PHE A 100 -12.44 0.99 28.06
C PHE A 100 -11.45 0.09 28.82
N ASP A 101 -11.10 -1.03 28.21
CA ASP A 101 -10.03 -1.93 28.63
C ASP A 101 -9.18 -2.28 27.39
N ILE A 102 -7.93 -1.83 27.41
CA ILE A 102 -7.02 -1.95 26.28
C ILE A 102 -5.71 -2.58 26.76
N ASP A 103 -5.33 -3.67 26.11
CA ASP A 103 -3.97 -4.19 26.13
C ASP A 103 -3.25 -3.67 24.88
N PRO A 104 -2.22 -2.81 25.02
CA PRO A 104 -1.53 -2.21 23.89
C PRO A 104 -0.64 -3.18 23.10
N GLU A 105 -0.53 -4.45 23.53
CA GLU A 105 0.15 -5.49 22.76
C GLU A 105 -0.50 -5.65 21.37
N ILE A 106 0.32 -5.60 20.32
CA ILE A 106 -0.13 -5.69 18.93
C ILE A 106 -0.09 -7.15 18.48
N VAL A 107 -1.20 -7.63 17.93
CA VAL A 107 -1.30 -8.91 17.22
C VAL A 107 -1.28 -8.63 15.73
N THR A 108 -0.58 -9.47 14.96
CA THR A 108 -0.52 -9.43 13.48
C THR A 108 -1.03 -10.74 12.91
#